data_AF-A0A1X2I3H5-F1
#
_entry.id   AF-A0A1X2I3H5-F1
#
_cell.length_a   1.000
_cell.length_b   1.000
_cell.length_c   1.000
_cell.angle_alpha   90.00
_cell.angle_beta   90.00
_cell.angle_gamma   90.00
#
_symmetry.space_group_name_H-M   'P 1'
#
loop_
_entity.id
_entity.type
_entity.pdbx_description
1 polymer ?
#
loop_
_entity_poly.entity_id
_entity_poly.type
_entity_poly.pdbx_seq_one_letter_code
_entity_poly.pdbx_strand_id
1 'polypeptide(L)'
;MTNTIHEYHPTYQKGIEIFCNEFYNKSKSRRLFNAVLHQGKRWWTYGVAAIVAHALSGHGRGDASNSNGIGRFFHSPSISTTQTLMVELTLWTAGFGIAWCTWLSHVYLSQVKDRTKKWLHDMDRVRSEPKSNVWLLMDNNNNKSATEENGRVLGIALFTCDPSSEEGQIQVAALGPRLELALVENAIQFARQQDIKVITQDHKKNTLDVFF
;
A
#
# COMPACT_ATOMS: atom_id res chain seq x y z
N MET A 1 1.83 -29.77 7.31
CA MET A 1 2.24 -28.89 6.20
C MET A 1 3.75 -28.77 6.28
N THR A 2 4.48 -29.47 5.42
CA THR A 2 5.96 -29.47 5.40
C THR A 2 6.42 -28.36 4.46
N ASN A 3 6.68 -27.18 5.00
CA ASN A 3 7.28 -26.10 4.22
C ASN A 3 8.78 -26.39 4.10
N THR A 4 9.35 -26.14 2.92
CA THR A 4 10.77 -26.36 2.65
C THR A 4 11.49 -25.04 2.46
N ILE A 5 12.69 -24.95 3.03
CA ILE A 5 13.56 -23.77 2.86
C ILE A 5 14.55 -24.09 1.75
N HIS A 6 14.61 -23.22 0.75
CA HIS A 6 15.49 -23.32 -0.39
C HIS A 6 16.42 -22.10 -0.44
N GLU A 7 17.63 -22.29 -0.93
CA GLU A 7 18.51 -21.18 -1.28
C GLU A 7 17.97 -20.47 -2.52
N TYR A 8 18.14 -19.14 -2.57
CA TYR A 8 17.70 -18.35 -3.70
C TYR A 8 18.44 -18.72 -4.98
N HIS A 9 17.66 -18.85 -6.04
CA HIS A 9 18.12 -19.07 -7.41
C HIS A 9 17.30 -18.18 -8.35
N PRO A 10 17.89 -17.60 -9.43
CA PRO A 10 17.19 -16.71 -10.36
C PRO A 10 15.95 -17.32 -11.01
N THR A 11 15.88 -18.64 -11.09
CA THR A 11 14.69 -19.38 -11.55
C THR A 11 13.44 -19.09 -10.72
N TYR A 12 13.61 -18.67 -9.46
CA TYR A 12 12.52 -18.33 -8.54
C TYR A 12 12.01 -16.89 -8.66
N GLN A 13 12.56 -16.08 -9.57
CA GLN A 13 12.20 -14.66 -9.73
C GLN A 13 10.69 -14.46 -9.88
N LYS A 14 10.02 -15.27 -10.71
CA LYS A 14 8.57 -15.20 -10.92
C LYS A 14 7.77 -15.47 -9.63
N GLY A 15 8.17 -16.48 -8.86
CA GLY A 15 7.54 -16.80 -7.57
C GLY A 15 7.73 -15.70 -6.53
N ILE A 16 8.88 -15.03 -6.54
CA ILE A 16 9.16 -13.86 -5.68
C ILE A 16 8.30 -12.66 -6.08
N GLU A 17 8.12 -12.40 -7.38
CA GLU A 17 7.24 -11.32 -7.86
C GLU A 17 5.80 -11.53 -7.39
N ILE A 18 5.30 -12.77 -7.47
CA ILE A 18 3.97 -13.14 -6.97
C ILE A 18 3.89 -12.97 -5.45
N PHE A 19 4.88 -13.48 -4.70
CA PHE A 19 4.95 -13.30 -3.25
C PHE A 19 4.94 -11.82 -2.86
N CYS A 20 5.76 -10.98 -3.49
CA CYS A 20 5.80 -9.55 -3.21
C CYS A 20 4.45 -8.89 -3.50
N ASN A 21 3.82 -9.22 -4.63
CA ASN A 21 2.50 -8.71 -4.98
C ASN A 21 1.45 -9.11 -3.93
N GLU A 22 1.44 -10.37 -3.47
CA GLU A 22 0.55 -10.82 -2.40
C GLU A 22 0.84 -10.13 -1.06
N PHE A 23 2.11 -10.07 -0.66
CA PHE A 23 2.57 -9.48 0.58
C PHE A 23 2.18 -8.00 0.69
N TYR A 24 2.41 -7.22 -0.38
CA TYR A 24 1.99 -5.83 -0.42
C TYR A 24 0.47 -5.69 -0.59
N ASN A 25 -0.20 -6.53 -1.37
CA ASN A 25 -1.65 -6.40 -1.57
C ASN A 25 -2.50 -6.77 -0.34
N LYS A 26 -1.97 -7.60 0.58
CA LYS A 26 -2.68 -8.02 1.80
C LYS A 26 -3.27 -6.86 2.62
N SER A 27 -2.66 -5.68 2.55
CA SER A 27 -3.12 -4.46 3.25
C SER A 27 -3.49 -3.30 2.33
N LYS A 28 -3.59 -3.54 1.01
CA LYS A 28 -3.86 -2.50 0.01
C LYS A 28 -5.18 -1.76 0.26
N SER A 29 -6.28 -2.49 0.47
CA SER A 29 -7.60 -1.88 0.69
C SER A 29 -7.61 -0.97 1.91
N ARG A 30 -7.09 -1.45 3.04
CA ARG A 30 -6.98 -0.68 4.28
C ARG A 30 -6.10 0.57 4.13
N ARG A 31 -4.97 0.46 3.41
CA ARG A 31 -4.07 1.59 3.16
C ARG A 31 -4.69 2.63 2.25
N LEU A 32 -5.28 2.20 1.13
CA LEU A 32 -5.97 3.09 0.21
C LEU A 32 -7.13 3.80 0.91
N PHE A 33 -7.91 3.08 1.71
CA PHE A 33 -9.00 3.67 2.49
C PHE A 33 -8.49 4.69 3.51
N ASN A 34 -7.42 4.37 4.25
CA ASN A 34 -6.81 5.32 5.18
C ASN A 34 -6.26 6.56 4.47
N ALA A 35 -5.60 6.41 3.32
CA ALA A 35 -5.09 7.53 2.51
C ALA A 35 -6.24 8.41 2.02
N VAL A 36 -7.32 7.81 1.52
CA VAL A 36 -8.54 8.52 1.10
C VAL A 36 -9.19 9.25 2.27
N LEU A 37 -9.27 8.66 3.46
CA LEU A 37 -9.83 9.31 4.64
C LEU A 37 -8.96 10.48 5.12
N HIS A 38 -7.64 10.29 5.21
CA HIS A 38 -6.73 11.33 5.69
C HIS A 38 -6.66 12.53 4.75
N GLN A 39 -6.50 12.29 3.46
CA GLN A 39 -6.40 13.37 2.47
C GLN A 39 -7.77 13.94 2.13
N GLY A 40 -8.79 13.07 2.04
CA GLY A 40 -10.17 13.47 1.79
C GLY A 40 -10.70 14.41 2.86
N LYS A 41 -10.41 14.20 4.15
CA LYS A 41 -10.93 15.06 5.23
C LYS A 41 -10.67 16.55 4.98
N ARG A 42 -9.49 16.91 4.46
CA ARG A 42 -9.16 18.31 4.12
C ARG A 42 -9.94 18.82 2.90
N TRP A 43 -10.11 17.99 1.88
CA TRP A 43 -10.75 18.40 0.63
C TRP A 43 -12.27 18.50 0.77
N TRP A 44 -12.88 17.56 1.51
CA TRP A 44 -14.31 17.58 1.84
C TRP A 44 -14.69 18.80 2.67
N THR A 45 -13.84 19.25 3.61
CA THR A 45 -14.13 20.47 4.38
C THR A 45 -14.20 21.73 3.51
N TYR A 46 -13.36 21.84 2.47
CA TYR A 46 -13.43 22.98 1.54
C TYR A 46 -14.66 22.91 0.63
N GLY A 47 -15.01 21.72 0.13
CA GLY A 47 -16.21 21.53 -0.70
C GLY A 47 -17.49 21.88 0.07
N VAL A 48 -17.64 21.37 1.30
CA VAL A 48 -18.79 21.69 2.15
C VAL A 48 -18.81 23.17 2.54
N ALA A 49 -17.66 23.76 2.89
CA ALA A 49 -17.57 25.18 3.21
C ALA A 49 -17.96 26.06 2.01
N ALA A 50 -17.55 25.72 0.80
CA ALA A 50 -17.91 26.45 -0.42
C ALA A 50 -19.41 26.35 -0.71
N ILE A 51 -20.03 25.18 -0.51
CA ILE A 51 -21.49 24.99 -0.66
C ILE A 51 -22.25 25.83 0.37
N VAL A 52 -21.84 25.78 1.64
CA VAL A 52 -22.46 26.58 2.71
C VAL A 52 -22.28 28.08 2.43
N ALA A 53 -21.10 28.51 1.99
CA ALA A 53 -20.84 29.89 1.63
C ALA A 53 -21.69 30.36 0.44
N HIS A 54 -21.87 29.55 -0.59
CA HIS A 54 -22.76 29.87 -1.71
C HIS A 54 -24.23 29.92 -1.30
N ALA A 55 -24.69 28.98 -0.47
CA ALA A 55 -26.07 28.96 0.03
C ALA A 55 -26.39 30.20 0.89
N LEU A 56 -25.44 30.64 1.72
CA LEU A 56 -25.56 31.84 2.55
C LEU A 56 -25.43 33.14 1.73
N SER A 57 -24.52 33.17 0.75
CA SER A 57 -24.33 34.35 -0.11
C SER A 57 -25.50 34.58 -1.08
N GLY A 58 -26.22 33.52 -1.45
CA GLY A 58 -27.43 33.60 -2.29
C GLY A 58 -28.66 34.15 -1.56
N HIS A 59 -28.68 34.15 -0.23
CA HIS A 59 -29.80 34.66 0.59
C HIS A 59 -29.61 36.10 1.10
N GLY A 60 -28.48 36.75 0.79
CA GLY A 60 -28.10 38.04 1.37
C GLY A 60 -28.33 39.28 0.50
N ARG A 61 -29.24 39.24 -0.50
CA ARG A 61 -29.48 40.39 -1.39
C ARG A 61 -30.96 40.83 -1.48
N GLY A 62 -31.54 41.07 -0.32
CA GLY A 62 -32.63 42.01 -0.08
C GLY A 62 -32.44 42.50 1.36
N ASP A 63 -32.38 43.78 1.73
CA ASP A 63 -32.86 45.00 1.08
C ASP A 63 -32.00 46.18 1.54
N ALA A 64 -31.73 47.12 0.64
CA ALA A 64 -31.46 48.51 1.02
C ALA A 64 -31.77 49.44 -0.17
N SER A 65 -33.03 49.49 -0.59
CA SER A 65 -33.56 50.70 -1.22
C SER A 65 -35.06 50.80 -1.00
N ASN A 66 -35.40 51.81 -0.20
CA ASN A 66 -36.72 52.23 0.19
C ASN A 66 -37.51 52.74 -1.04
N SER A 67 -38.54 52.00 -1.49
CA SER A 67 -39.70 52.62 -2.14
C SER A 67 -40.91 51.67 -2.15
N ASN A 68 -42.04 52.22 -1.73
CA ASN A 68 -43.35 51.56 -1.70
C ASN A 68 -43.74 51.02 -3.08
N GLY A 69 -44.07 49.73 -3.19
CA GLY A 69 -44.55 49.19 -4.46
C GLY A 69 -44.89 47.71 -4.41
N ILE A 70 -46.19 47.45 -4.21
CA ILE A 70 -46.94 46.22 -4.47
C ILE A 70 -46.25 45.30 -5.51
N GLY A 71 -45.79 44.14 -5.06
CA GLY A 71 -45.24 43.13 -5.96
C GLY A 71 -44.39 42.10 -5.26
N ARG A 72 -44.98 41.33 -4.33
CA ARG A 72 -44.41 40.07 -3.83
C ARG A 72 -44.30 39.07 -5.00
N PHE A 73 -43.32 39.26 -5.88
CA PHE A 73 -42.73 38.18 -6.65
C PHE A 73 -41.64 37.56 -5.79
N PHE A 74 -42.05 36.93 -4.69
CA PHE A 74 -41.26 35.81 -4.18
C PHE A 74 -41.34 34.74 -5.27
N HIS A 75 -40.42 34.82 -6.23
CA HIS A 75 -40.00 33.64 -6.98
C HIS A 75 -39.56 32.65 -5.92
N SER A 76 -40.45 31.71 -5.62
CA SER A 76 -40.11 30.46 -4.98
C SER A 76 -38.88 29.94 -5.75
N PRO A 77 -37.68 29.82 -5.14
CA PRO A 77 -36.60 29.10 -5.79
C PRO A 77 -37.15 27.70 -6.02
N SER A 78 -37.45 27.40 -7.27
CA SER A 78 -38.15 26.18 -7.63
C SER A 78 -37.32 25.03 -7.07
N ILE A 79 -37.99 24.18 -6.29
CA ILE A 79 -37.42 22.96 -5.68
C ILE A 79 -36.59 22.15 -6.72
N SER A 80 -36.95 22.29 -8.00
CA SER A 80 -36.22 21.81 -9.19
C SER A 80 -34.73 22.20 -9.22
N THR A 81 -34.38 23.48 -9.06
CA THR A 81 -32.98 23.94 -9.21
C THR A 81 -32.05 23.40 -8.13
N THR A 82 -32.50 23.36 -6.88
CA THR A 82 -31.75 22.75 -5.77
C THR A 82 -31.58 21.25 -5.95
N GLN A 83 -32.60 20.56 -6.48
CA GLN A 83 -32.50 19.13 -6.77
C GLN A 83 -31.49 18.84 -7.89
N THR A 84 -31.49 19.64 -8.96
CA THR A 84 -30.51 19.52 -10.05
C THR A 84 -29.08 19.73 -9.55
N LEU A 85 -28.84 20.76 -8.74
CA LEU A 85 -27.52 21.01 -8.16
C LEU A 85 -27.05 19.89 -7.21
N MET A 86 -27.95 19.32 -6.41
CA MET A 86 -27.63 18.19 -5.54
C MET A 86 -27.26 16.95 -6.36
N VAL A 87 -28.03 16.63 -7.40
CA VAL A 87 -27.74 15.50 -8.30
C VAL A 87 -26.40 15.71 -9.01
N GLU A 88 -26.18 16.90 -9.56
CA GLU A 88 -24.92 17.25 -10.22
C GLU A 88 -23.74 17.13 -9.25
N LEU A 89 -23.86 17.63 -8.02
CA LEU A 89 -22.84 17.50 -6.99
C LEU A 89 -22.57 16.03 -6.62
N THR A 90 -23.62 15.21 -6.48
CA THR A 90 -23.44 13.77 -6.22
C THR A 90 -22.72 13.08 -7.36
N LEU A 91 -23.00 13.47 -8.60
CA LEU A 91 -22.33 12.91 -9.78
C LEU A 91 -20.85 13.31 -9.82
N TRP A 92 -20.53 14.58 -9.57
CA TRP A 92 -19.15 15.07 -9.52
C TRP A 92 -18.36 14.44 -8.37
N THR A 93 -18.96 14.31 -7.19
CA THR A 93 -18.30 13.69 -6.03
C THR A 93 -18.07 12.19 -6.24
N ALA A 94 -19.03 11.48 -6.83
CA ALA A 94 -18.86 10.08 -7.22
C ALA A 94 -17.79 9.91 -8.29
N GLY A 95 -17.82 10.73 -9.34
CA GLY A 95 -16.84 10.71 -10.43
C GLY A 95 -15.42 11.01 -9.95
N PHE A 96 -15.26 12.04 -9.13
CA PHE A 96 -13.99 12.38 -8.51
C PHE A 96 -13.50 11.26 -7.57
N GLY A 97 -14.39 10.66 -6.77
CA GLY A 97 -14.05 9.54 -5.90
C GLY A 97 -13.53 8.32 -6.66
N ILE A 98 -14.16 7.97 -7.79
CA ILE A 98 -13.73 6.86 -8.65
C ILE A 98 -12.38 7.20 -9.29
N ALA A 99 -12.24 8.38 -9.89
CA ALA A 99 -10.99 8.82 -10.53
C ALA A 99 -9.82 8.88 -9.55
N TRP A 100 -10.06 9.35 -8.33
CA TRP A 100 -9.07 9.38 -7.26
C TRP A 100 -8.67 7.97 -6.81
N CYS A 101 -9.65 7.08 -6.63
CA CYS A 101 -9.38 5.68 -6.28
C CYS A 101 -8.57 4.95 -7.36
N THR A 102 -8.89 5.16 -8.64
CA THR A 102 -8.15 4.54 -9.74
C THR A 102 -6.73 5.09 -9.83
N TRP A 103 -6.55 6.41 -9.69
CA TRP A 103 -5.23 7.04 -9.66
C TRP A 103 -4.37 6.53 -8.49
N LEU A 104 -4.90 6.51 -7.27
CA LEU A 104 -4.19 5.97 -6.10
C LEU A 104 -3.84 4.48 -6.28
N SER A 105 -4.77 3.69 -6.84
CA SER A 105 -4.51 2.27 -7.13
C SER A 105 -3.37 2.12 -8.14
N HIS A 106 -3.31 2.97 -9.17
CA HIS A 106 -2.24 2.98 -10.16
C HIS A 106 -0.89 3.36 -9.54
N VAL A 107 -0.84 4.45 -8.76
CA VAL A 107 0.38 4.88 -8.05
C VAL A 107 0.88 3.78 -7.12
N TYR A 108 -0.02 3.14 -6.37
CA TYR A 108 0.31 2.02 -5.49
C TYR A 108 0.93 0.85 -6.27
N LEU A 109 0.30 0.43 -7.38
CA LEU A 109 0.82 -0.67 -8.19
C LEU A 109 2.20 -0.36 -8.78
N SER A 110 2.45 0.89 -9.20
CA SER A 110 3.77 1.33 -9.66
C SER A 110 4.82 1.18 -8.56
N GLN A 111 4.52 1.70 -7.37
CA GLN A 111 5.45 1.61 -6.23
C GLN A 111 5.73 0.16 -5.82
N VAL A 112 4.72 -0.71 -5.84
CA VAL A 112 4.92 -2.14 -5.56
C VAL A 112 5.87 -2.75 -6.60
N LYS A 113 5.70 -2.46 -7.90
CA LYS A 113 6.60 -2.94 -8.95
C LYS A 113 8.04 -2.46 -8.73
N ASP A 114 8.23 -1.18 -8.44
CA ASP A 114 9.56 -0.60 -8.23
C ASP A 114 10.24 -1.20 -6.99
N ARG A 115 9.47 -1.43 -5.91
CA ARG A 115 9.98 -2.09 -4.70
C ARG A 115 10.32 -3.55 -4.95
N THR A 116 9.51 -4.29 -5.71
CA THR A 116 9.79 -5.67 -6.09
C THR A 116 11.07 -5.76 -6.92
N LYS A 117 11.24 -4.88 -7.92
CA LYS A 117 12.48 -4.79 -8.72
C LYS A 117 13.70 -4.49 -7.84
N LYS A 118 13.57 -3.54 -6.93
CA LYS A 118 14.64 -3.21 -5.97
C LYS A 118 14.97 -4.41 -5.09
N TRP A 119 13.97 -5.13 -4.58
CA TRP A 119 14.14 -6.34 -3.78
C TRP A 119 14.87 -7.44 -4.54
N LEU A 120 14.48 -7.70 -5.79
CA LEU A 120 15.15 -8.68 -6.65
C LEU A 120 16.61 -8.29 -6.88
N HIS A 121 16.86 -7.03 -7.21
CA HIS A 121 18.23 -6.52 -7.38
C HIS A 121 19.06 -6.63 -6.08
N ASP A 122 18.45 -6.35 -4.92
CA ASP A 122 19.11 -6.53 -3.63
C ASP A 122 19.44 -8.01 -3.38
N MET A 123 18.55 -8.95 -3.70
CA MET A 123 18.83 -10.39 -3.59
C MET A 123 19.96 -10.86 -4.50
N ASP A 124 19.96 -10.39 -5.75
CA ASP A 124 21.03 -10.71 -6.71
C ASP A 124 22.38 -10.17 -6.23
N ARG A 125 22.41 -8.97 -5.65
CA ARG A 125 23.61 -8.41 -5.02
C ARG A 125 24.06 -9.25 -3.82
N VAL A 126 23.16 -9.54 -2.89
CA VAL A 126 23.47 -10.30 -1.66
C VAL A 126 24.00 -11.69 -1.98
N ARG A 127 23.48 -12.33 -3.05
CA ARG A 127 23.99 -13.62 -3.53
C ARG A 127 25.44 -13.55 -4.01
N SER A 128 25.88 -12.41 -4.54
CA SER A 128 27.25 -12.22 -5.02
C SER A 128 28.26 -11.95 -3.90
N GLU A 129 27.79 -11.64 -2.70
CA GLU A 129 28.64 -11.31 -1.55
C GLU A 129 29.08 -12.58 -0.80
N PRO A 130 30.36 -12.69 -0.41
CA PRO A 130 30.82 -13.81 0.42
C PRO A 130 30.18 -13.74 1.82
N LYS A 131 29.77 -14.88 2.36
CA LYS A 131 29.10 -15.04 3.67
C LYS A 131 27.68 -14.46 3.78
N SER A 132 27.14 -13.92 2.69
CA SER A 132 25.74 -13.50 2.59
C SER A 132 24.91 -14.63 1.97
N ASN A 133 23.63 -14.75 2.34
CA ASN A 133 22.74 -15.73 1.74
C ASN A 133 21.28 -15.26 1.74
N VAL A 134 20.50 -15.78 0.80
CA VAL A 134 19.06 -15.52 0.67
C VAL A 134 18.33 -16.86 0.70
N TRP A 135 17.38 -16.99 1.61
CA TRP A 135 16.53 -18.16 1.74
C TRP A 135 15.08 -17.85 1.35
N LEU A 136 14.48 -18.79 0.65
CA LEU A 136 13.09 -18.79 0.26
C LEU A 136 12.37 -19.92 1.02
N LEU A 137 11.26 -19.58 1.68
CA LEU A 137 10.35 -20.56 2.23
C LEU A 137 9.29 -20.88 1.19
N MET A 138 9.21 -22.13 0.74
CA MET A 138 8.25 -22.57 -0.27
C MET A 138 7.19 -23.50 0.33
N ASP A 139 5.98 -23.40 -0.21
CA ASP A 139 4.91 -24.34 0.06
C ASP A 139 5.14 -25.61 -0.77
N ASN A 140 5.23 -26.75 -0.10
CA ASN A 140 5.36 -28.06 -0.74
C ASN A 140 3.98 -28.68 -1.09
N ASN A 141 2.88 -27.98 -0.79
CA ASN A 141 1.54 -28.50 -0.97
C ASN A 141 1.08 -28.35 -2.44
N ASN A 142 1.63 -29.19 -3.31
CA ASN A 142 1.43 -29.24 -4.76
C ASN A 142 0.04 -29.73 -5.21
N ASN A 143 -1.05 -29.14 -4.71
CA ASN A 143 -2.39 -29.48 -5.21
C ASN A 143 -3.07 -28.41 -6.06
N LYS A 144 -2.53 -27.19 -6.20
CA LYS A 144 -3.10 -26.18 -7.11
C LYS A 144 -2.04 -25.21 -7.61
N SER A 145 -1.38 -25.55 -8.71
CA SER A 145 -1.32 -24.74 -9.94
C SER A 145 -0.14 -25.21 -10.80
N ALA A 146 -0.43 -26.00 -11.82
CA ALA A 146 0.53 -26.60 -12.76
C ALA A 146 1.16 -25.58 -13.74
N THR A 147 1.49 -24.37 -13.27
CA THR A 147 2.01 -23.28 -14.12
C THR A 147 3.27 -22.63 -13.55
N GLU A 148 3.72 -23.08 -12.38
CA GLU A 148 5.00 -22.70 -11.80
C GLU A 148 5.73 -23.98 -11.44
N GLU A 149 6.76 -24.32 -12.22
CA GLU A 149 7.68 -25.44 -11.91
C GLU A 149 8.43 -25.23 -10.58
N ASN A 150 8.27 -24.05 -9.98
CA ASN A 150 8.83 -23.65 -8.72
C ASN A 150 7.68 -23.39 -7.74
N GLY A 151 7.66 -24.12 -6.62
CA GLY A 151 6.59 -24.04 -5.61
C GLY A 151 6.32 -22.61 -5.12
N ARG A 152 5.12 -22.39 -4.56
CA ARG A 152 4.68 -21.06 -4.11
C ARG A 152 5.60 -20.52 -3.01
N VAL A 153 6.16 -19.34 -3.20
CA VAL A 153 6.97 -18.66 -2.18
C VAL A 153 6.07 -18.09 -1.08
N LEU A 154 6.34 -18.47 0.16
CA LEU A 154 5.59 -18.08 1.36
C LEU A 154 6.33 -17.04 2.22
N GLY A 155 7.64 -16.93 2.04
CA GLY A 155 8.49 -15.99 2.75
C GLY A 155 9.91 -15.98 2.22
N ILE A 156 10.63 -14.91 2.55
CA ILE A 156 11.98 -14.63 2.09
C ILE A 156 12.78 -14.09 3.27
N ALA A 157 13.98 -14.62 3.46
CA ALA A 157 14.95 -14.11 4.42
C ALA A 157 16.23 -13.75 3.67
N LEU A 158 16.72 -12.52 3.87
CA LEU A 158 17.99 -12.05 3.38
C LEU A 158 18.93 -11.92 4.58
N PHE A 159 20.09 -12.54 4.50
CA PHE A 159 21.18 -12.37 5.44
C PHE A 159 22.34 -11.69 4.73
N THR A 160 22.70 -10.51 5.22
CA THR A 160 23.78 -9.68 4.69
C THR A 160 24.85 -9.56 5.76
N CYS A 161 26.07 -9.98 5.47
CA CYS A 161 27.22 -9.80 6.35
C CYS A 161 28.14 -8.76 5.77
N ASP A 162 28.37 -7.66 6.49
CA ASP A 162 29.41 -6.71 6.08
C ASP A 162 30.78 -7.30 6.46
N PRO A 163 31.72 -7.48 5.52
CA PRO A 163 33.03 -8.05 5.80
C PRO A 163 33.85 -7.24 6.82
N SER A 164 33.49 -5.96 7.03
CA SER A 164 34.21 -5.07 7.94
C SER A 164 33.73 -5.10 9.39
N SER A 165 32.49 -5.55 9.66
CA SER A 165 31.86 -5.38 10.97
C SER A 165 31.73 -6.64 11.81
N GLU A 166 32.02 -7.83 11.25
CA GLU A 166 31.68 -9.15 11.86
C GLU A 166 30.21 -9.27 12.30
N GLU A 167 29.37 -8.33 11.87
CA GLU A 167 27.97 -8.21 12.23
C GLU A 167 27.10 -8.55 11.02
N GLY A 168 26.21 -9.52 11.20
CA GLY A 168 25.25 -9.96 10.19
C GLY A 168 23.89 -9.34 10.42
N GLN A 169 23.30 -8.77 9.36
CA GLN A 169 21.95 -8.23 9.36
C GLN A 169 20.96 -9.21 8.71
N ILE A 170 19.83 -9.46 9.37
CA ILE A 170 18.75 -10.32 8.87
C ILE A 170 17.54 -9.46 8.49
N GLN A 171 17.10 -9.52 7.23
CA GLN A 171 15.84 -8.95 6.76
C GLN A 171 14.87 -10.08 6.39
N VAL A 172 13.69 -10.14 7.01
CA VAL A 172 12.69 -11.17 6.73
C VAL A 172 11.38 -10.54 6.27
N ALA A 173 10.77 -11.16 5.25
CA ALA A 173 9.39 -10.88 4.85
C ALA A 173 8.66 -12.21 4.69
N ALA A 174 7.52 -12.40 5.38
CA ALA A 174 6.72 -13.61 5.27
C ALA A 174 5.21 -13.32 5.31
N LEU A 175 4.40 -14.19 4.71
CA LEU A 175 2.94 -14.03 4.69
C LEU A 175 2.26 -14.26 6.05
N GLY A 176 2.99 -14.74 7.06
CA GLY A 176 2.51 -14.93 8.42
C GLY A 176 3.60 -15.00 9.49
N PRO A 177 3.26 -14.71 10.76
CA PRO A 177 4.24 -14.56 11.85
C PRO A 177 4.96 -15.87 12.19
N ARG A 178 4.29 -17.02 12.05
CA ARG A 178 4.92 -18.34 12.25
C ARG A 178 5.98 -18.66 11.20
N LEU A 179 5.75 -18.22 9.96
CA LEU A 179 6.69 -18.43 8.85
C LEU A 179 7.90 -17.50 8.99
N GLU A 180 7.65 -16.27 9.43
CA GLU A 180 8.70 -15.31 9.76
C GLU A 180 9.63 -15.85 10.85
N LEU A 181 9.06 -16.37 11.95
CA LEU A 181 9.85 -16.94 13.04
C LEU A 181 10.74 -18.10 12.54
N ALA A 182 10.18 -19.03 11.75
CA ALA A 182 10.94 -20.16 11.22
C ALA A 182 12.11 -19.73 10.31
N LEU A 183 11.90 -18.67 9.51
CA LEU A 183 12.93 -18.07 8.67
C LEU A 183 14.03 -17.39 9.50
N VAL A 184 13.65 -16.65 10.54
CA VAL A 184 14.59 -15.99 11.46
C VAL A 184 15.42 -17.03 12.22
N GLU A 185 14.80 -18.08 12.75
CA GLU A 185 15.49 -19.17 13.45
C GLU A 185 16.54 -19.84 12.57
N ASN A 186 16.20 -20.12 11.31
CA ASN A 186 17.13 -20.72 10.37
C ASN A 186 18.31 -19.77 10.03
N ALA A 187 18.02 -18.48 9.82
CA ALA A 187 19.06 -17.48 9.58
C ALA A 187 20.02 -17.32 10.78
N ILE A 188 19.51 -17.37 12.01
CA ILE A 188 20.32 -17.34 13.23
C ILE A 188 21.19 -18.60 13.34
N GLN A 189 20.64 -19.79 13.04
CA GLN A 189 21.41 -21.03 13.04
C GLN A 189 22.56 -20.98 12.04
N PHE A 190 22.31 -20.48 10.82
CA PHE A 190 23.35 -20.29 9.82
C PHE A 190 24.46 -19.33 10.29
N ALA A 191 24.09 -18.18 10.84
CA ALA A 191 25.06 -17.22 11.32
C ALA A 191 25.94 -17.78 12.45
N ARG A 192 25.37 -18.60 13.35
CA ARG A 192 26.14 -19.31 14.38
C ARG A 192 27.13 -20.31 13.80
N GLN A 193 26.78 -21.01 12.71
CA GLN A 193 27.70 -21.92 12.03
C GLN A 193 28.88 -21.20 11.38
N GLN A 194 28.69 -19.93 11.02
CA GLN A 194 29.70 -19.08 10.39
C GLN A 194 30.46 -18.20 11.41
N ASP A 195 30.20 -18.37 12.71
CA ASP A 195 30.76 -17.55 13.81
C ASP A 195 30.51 -16.04 13.63
N ILE A 196 29.36 -15.68 13.05
CA ILE A 196 28.96 -14.29 12.82
C ILE A 196 28.07 -13.80 13.96
N LYS A 197 28.39 -12.63 14.52
CA LYS A 197 27.54 -11.99 15.52
C LYS A 197 26.32 -11.40 14.84
N VAL A 198 25.13 -11.87 15.20
CA VAL A 198 23.88 -11.46 14.53
C VAL A 198 23.31 -10.21 15.20
N ILE A 199 23.03 -9.19 14.39
CA ILE A 199 22.13 -8.11 14.77
C ILE A 199 20.82 -8.31 14.02
N THR A 200 19.78 -8.67 14.77
CA THR A 200 18.40 -8.65 14.30
C THR A 200 17.87 -7.21 14.29
N GLN A 201 18.15 -6.49 13.21
CA GLN A 201 17.47 -5.24 12.85
C GLN A 201 17.17 -5.30 11.35
N ASP A 202 15.99 -5.01 10.84
CA ASP A 202 14.94 -4.14 11.31
C ASP A 202 13.66 -4.81 10.82
N HIS A 203 12.68 -4.99 11.70
CA HIS A 203 11.35 -5.41 11.30
C HIS A 203 10.86 -4.24 10.45
N LYS A 204 10.99 -4.35 9.11
CA LYS A 204 10.64 -3.30 8.14
C LYS A 204 9.13 -3.07 8.28
N LYS A 205 8.75 -2.36 9.34
CA LYS A 205 7.44 -1.80 9.59
C LYS A 205 7.21 -0.99 8.36
N ASN A 206 6.35 -1.54 7.51
CA ASN A 206 5.97 -1.03 6.22
C ASN A 206 6.17 0.48 6.17
N THR A 207 7.28 0.93 5.58
CA THR A 207 7.62 2.34 5.36
C THR A 207 6.74 2.89 4.22
N LEU A 208 5.44 2.62 4.32
CA LEU A 208 4.35 3.20 3.57
C LEU A 208 3.65 4.27 4.41
N ASP A 209 3.88 4.29 5.73
CA ASP A 209 3.37 5.35 6.62
C ASP A 209 4.05 6.71 6.38
N VAL A 210 5.17 6.76 5.64
CA VAL A 210 5.92 8.01 5.40
C VAL A 210 5.42 8.76 4.15
N PHE A 211 4.64 8.11 3.28
CA PHE A 211 4.28 8.68 1.97
C PHE A 211 2.77 8.91 1.73
N PHE A 212 1.90 8.55 2.68
CA PHE A 212 0.44 8.77 2.56
C PHE A 212 -0.15 9.52 3.75
#